data_AF-A0A1G1H5P2-F1
#
_entry.id   AF-A0A1G1H5P2-F1
#
_cell.length_a   1.000
_cell.length_b   1.000
_cell.length_c   1.000
_cell.angle_alpha   90.00
_cell.angle_beta   90.00
_cell.angle_gamma   90.00
#
_symmetry.space_group_name_H-M   'P 1'
#
loop_
_entity.id
_entity.type
_entity.pdbx_description
1 polymer ?
#
loop_
_entity_poly.entity_id
_entity_poly.type
_entity_poly.pdbx_seq_one_letter_code
_entity_poly.pdbx_strand_id
1 'polypeptide(L)'
;WGYSFVLYVSMLGTIAVGLWSNGKEAVDGAMTSFGWIYNFMMVPLQGTMFAILAFFIASAAYRSFRARSREAAVLLIAAVIVMMGRVPLGEYLIPLSGDLSQWILNVLNASVRRAILIGVSLGTVALSIKIIFGMERSYLGGGKE
;
A
#
# COMPACT_ATOMS: atom_id res chain seq x y z
N TRP A 1 -6.93 5.56 28.02
CA TRP A 1 -5.85 6.06 28.89
C TRP A 1 -4.70 5.05 29.01
N GLY A 2 -4.95 3.77 29.33
CA GLY A 2 -3.88 2.74 29.42
C GLY A 2 -3.09 2.48 28.12
N TYR A 3 -3.76 2.41 26.96
CA TYR A 3 -3.06 2.19 25.67
C TYR A 3 -2.16 3.35 25.25
N SER A 4 -2.53 4.58 25.62
CA SER A 4 -1.70 5.77 25.38
C SER A 4 -0.39 5.70 26.17
N PHE A 5 -0.46 5.21 27.42
CA PHE A 5 0.73 5.00 28.25
C PHE A 5 1.68 3.95 27.68
N VAL A 6 1.15 2.81 27.22
CA VAL A 6 1.95 1.76 26.55
C VAL A 6 2.66 2.30 25.31
N LEU A 7 1.97 3.13 24.52
CA LEU A 7 2.56 3.78 23.36
C LEU A 7 3.74 4.67 23.73
N TYR A 8 3.57 5.56 24.72
CA TYR A 8 4.67 6.46 25.14
C TYR A 8 5.86 5.70 25.71
N VAL A 9 5.64 4.65 26.51
CA VAL A 9 6.72 3.81 27.06
C VAL A 9 7.45 3.06 25.95
N SER A 10 6.73 2.47 24.99
CA SER A 10 7.33 1.75 23.86
C SER A 10 8.13 2.67 22.93
N MET A 11 7.66 3.92 22.74
CA MET A 11 8.35 4.95 21.97
C MET A 11 9.67 5.34 22.63
N LEU A 12 9.65 5.68 23.92
CA LEU A 12 10.86 6.03 24.67
C LEU A 12 11.83 4.85 24.76
N GLY A 13 11.32 3.63 24.92
CA GLY A 13 12.13 2.40 24.93
C GLY A 13 12.87 2.19 23.61
N THR A 14 12.18 2.34 22.47
CA THR A 14 12.79 2.18 21.15
C THR A 14 13.86 3.26 20.88
N ILE A 15 13.63 4.50 21.32
CA ILE A 15 14.61 5.58 21.19
C ILE A 15 15.85 5.30 22.04
N ALA A 16 15.68 4.87 23.29
CA ALA A 16 16.79 4.55 24.19
C ALA A 16 17.65 3.38 23.64
N VAL A 17 17.00 2.33 23.12
CA VAL A 17 17.69 1.18 22.49
C VAL A 17 18.40 1.61 21.19
N GLY A 18 17.79 2.48 20.39
CA GLY A 18 18.42 3.04 19.19
C GLY A 18 19.67 3.86 19.50
N LEU A 19 19.64 4.70 20.54
CA LEU A 19 20.79 5.49 20.99
C LEU A 19 21.90 4.61 21.55
N TRP A 20 21.58 3.57 22.34
CA TRP A 20 22.56 2.60 22.83
C TRP A 20 23.28 1.88 21.68
N SER A 21 22.54 1.57 20.62
CA SER A 21 23.04 0.85 19.45
C SER A 21 23.71 1.74 18.39
N ASN A 22 23.93 3.03 18.66
CA ASN A 22 24.39 4.03 17.68
C ASN A 22 23.57 4.03 16.36
N GLY A 23 22.28 3.65 16.44
CA GLY A 23 21.38 3.53 15.28
C GLY A 23 21.74 2.41 14.29
N LYS A 24 22.67 1.51 14.62
CA LYS A 24 23.06 0.40 13.74
C LYS A 24 22.22 -0.85 14.04
N GLU A 25 21.56 -1.37 13.01
CA GLU A 25 20.77 -2.62 13.03
C GLU A 25 21.65 -3.87 13.19
N ALA A 26 22.90 -3.81 12.74
CA ALA A 26 23.90 -4.88 12.88
C ALA A 26 25.31 -4.29 12.98
N VAL A 27 26.15 -4.88 13.83
CA VAL A 27 27.59 -4.58 13.94
C VAL A 27 28.33 -5.91 13.89
N ASP A 28 29.27 -6.05 12.94
CA ASP A 28 30.06 -7.28 12.71
C ASP A 28 29.23 -8.58 12.62
N GLY A 29 28.09 -8.52 11.94
CA GLY A 29 27.21 -9.68 11.73
C GLY A 29 26.43 -10.13 12.98
N ALA A 30 26.67 -9.50 14.14
CA ALA A 30 25.86 -9.68 15.34
C ALA A 30 24.70 -8.69 15.35
N MET A 31 23.50 -9.20 15.61
CA MET A 31 22.29 -8.40 15.73
C MET A 31 22.36 -7.54 16.99
N THR A 32 22.18 -6.24 16.84
CA THR A 32 22.13 -5.33 17.99
C THR A 32 20.76 -5.37 18.64
N SER A 33 20.63 -4.84 19.86
CA SER A 33 19.34 -4.74 20.55
C SER A 33 18.29 -3.97 19.73
N PHE A 34 18.73 -3.01 18.90
CA PHE A 34 17.86 -2.31 17.96
C PHE A 34 17.45 -3.20 16.78
N GLY A 35 18.40 -3.94 16.19
CA GLY A 35 18.12 -4.89 15.12
C GLY A 35 17.16 -6.02 15.51
N TRP A 36 17.15 -6.43 16.79
CA TRP A 36 16.20 -7.41 17.31
C TRP A 36 14.77 -6.85 17.35
N ILE A 37 14.60 -5.64 17.89
CA ILE A 37 13.28 -4.97 17.91
C ILE A 37 12.77 -4.75 16.47
N TYR A 38 13.65 -4.32 15.56
CA TYR A 38 13.29 -4.11 14.17
C TYR A 38 12.85 -5.42 13.47
N ASN A 39 13.67 -6.48 13.53
CA ASN A 39 13.39 -7.73 12.83
C ASN A 39 12.21 -8.51 13.41
N PHE A 40 11.98 -8.45 14.72
CA PHE A 40 10.93 -9.26 15.37
C PHE A 40 9.65 -8.48 15.66
N MET A 41 9.68 -7.16 15.60
CA MET A 41 8.49 -6.33 15.83
C MET A 41 8.09 -5.60 14.55
N MET A 42 9.00 -4.85 13.93
CA MET A 42 8.65 -4.01 12.78
C MET A 42 8.43 -4.82 11.50
N VAL A 43 9.32 -5.77 11.19
CA VAL A 43 9.21 -6.59 9.96
C VAL A 43 7.91 -7.43 9.93
N PRO A 44 7.52 -8.16 10.99
CA PRO A 44 6.27 -8.91 10.97
C PRO A 44 5.04 -8.01 10.92
N LEU A 45 5.04 -6.86 11.61
CA LEU A 45 3.94 -5.89 11.52
C LEU A 45 3.75 -5.38 10.09
N GLN A 46 4.83 -5.00 9.41
CA GLN A 46 4.76 -4.63 8.00
C GLN A 46 4.28 -5.81 7.13
N GLY A 47 4.80 -7.01 7.39
CA GLY A 47 4.38 -8.24 6.72
C GLY A 47 2.88 -8.50 6.84
N THR A 48 2.29 -8.33 8.03
CA THR A 48 0.85 -8.51 8.23
C THR A 48 0.02 -7.49 7.46
N MET A 49 0.44 -6.21 7.41
CA MET A 49 -0.25 -5.21 6.61
C MET A 49 -0.22 -5.58 5.12
N PHE A 50 0.95 -5.95 4.60
CA PHE A 50 1.08 -6.35 3.19
C PHE A 50 0.29 -7.64 2.89
N ALA A 51 0.28 -8.62 3.80
CA ALA A 51 -0.49 -9.85 3.63
C ALA A 51 -1.99 -9.58 3.60
N ILE A 52 -2.50 -8.73 4.50
CA ILE A 52 -3.92 -8.34 4.52
C ILE A 52 -4.29 -7.57 3.24
N LEU A 53 -3.44 -6.63 2.79
CA LEU A 53 -3.65 -5.91 1.54
C LEU A 53 -3.68 -6.87 0.35
N ALA A 54 -2.72 -7.80 0.25
CA ALA A 54 -2.68 -8.79 -0.81
C ALA A 54 -3.94 -9.67 -0.82
N PHE A 55 -4.40 -10.12 0.35
CA PHE A 55 -5.64 -10.90 0.48
C PHE A 55 -6.86 -10.13 -0.02
N PHE A 56 -7.04 -8.86 0.39
CA PHE A 56 -8.18 -8.06 -0.04
C PHE A 56 -8.12 -7.72 -1.54
N ILE A 57 -6.94 -7.41 -2.07
CA ILE A 57 -6.75 -7.18 -3.52
C ILE A 57 -7.11 -8.45 -4.29
N ALA A 58 -6.61 -9.62 -3.88
CA ALA A 58 -6.90 -10.89 -4.53
C ALA A 58 -8.40 -11.24 -4.46
N SER A 59 -9.05 -11.03 -3.33
CA SER A 59 -10.50 -11.26 -3.17
C SER A 59 -11.35 -10.33 -4.04
N ALA A 60 -11.02 -9.03 -4.06
CA ALA A 60 -11.69 -8.06 -4.91
C ALA A 60 -11.48 -8.38 -6.40
N ALA A 61 -10.24 -8.71 -6.78
CA ALA A 61 -9.85 -9.11 -8.12
C ALA A 61 -10.59 -10.37 -8.57
N TYR A 62 -10.67 -11.42 -7.75
CA TYR A 62 -11.42 -12.64 -8.09
C TYR A 62 -12.90 -12.34 -8.35
N ARG A 63 -13.50 -11.46 -7.54
CA ARG A 63 -14.88 -11.03 -7.73
C ARG A 63 -15.06 -10.20 -9.01
N SER A 64 -14.07 -9.39 -9.41
CA SER A 64 -14.13 -8.52 -10.60
C SER A 64 -13.65 -9.19 -11.90
N PHE A 65 -12.82 -10.23 -11.83
CA PHE A 65 -12.20 -10.90 -12.99
C PHE A 65 -12.91 -12.19 -13.42
N ARG A 66 -14.03 -12.55 -12.78
CA ARG A 66 -14.89 -13.62 -13.29
C ARG A 66 -15.48 -13.16 -14.63
N ALA A 67 -15.07 -13.81 -15.73
CA ALA A 67 -15.44 -13.47 -17.12
C ALA A 67 -16.96 -13.58 -17.36
N ARG A 68 -17.69 -12.58 -16.88
CA ARG A 68 -19.15 -12.45 -17.00
C ARG A 68 -19.53 -11.38 -18.02
N SER A 69 -18.59 -10.49 -18.37
CA SER A 69 -18.80 -9.40 -19.33
C SER A 69 -17.61 -9.25 -20.29
N ARG A 70 -17.83 -8.58 -21.42
CA ARG A 70 -16.79 -8.34 -22.44
C ARG A 70 -15.64 -7.50 -21.88
N GLU A 71 -15.96 -6.57 -20.97
CA GLU A 71 -15.00 -5.70 -20.31
C GLU A 71 -14.10 -6.48 -19.33
N ALA A 72 -14.69 -7.37 -18.53
CA ALA A 72 -13.93 -8.23 -17.63
C ALA A 72 -12.99 -9.18 -18.38
N ALA A 73 -13.39 -9.65 -19.57
CA ALA A 73 -12.53 -10.49 -20.42
C ALA A 73 -11.30 -9.73 -20.95
N VAL A 74 -11.47 -8.47 -21.36
CA VAL A 74 -10.35 -7.61 -21.79
C VAL A 74 -9.38 -7.38 -20.62
N LEU A 75 -9.90 -7.12 -19.43
CA LEU A 75 -9.07 -6.97 -18.22
C LEU A 75 -8.34 -8.26 -17.85
N LEU A 76 -9.00 -9.42 -17.99
CA LEU A 76 -8.38 -10.72 -17.74
C LEU A 76 -7.22 -10.99 -18.70
N ILE A 77 -7.39 -10.72 -20.00
CA ILE A 77 -6.33 -10.89 -21.00
C ILE A 77 -5.14 -9.97 -20.69
N ALA A 78 -5.41 -8.69 -20.39
CA ALA A 78 -4.37 -7.75 -20.01
C ALA A 78 -3.60 -8.20 -18.75
N ALA A 79 -4.31 -8.73 -17.74
CA ALA A 79 -3.70 -9.24 -16.52
C ALA A 79 -2.80 -10.46 -16.77
N VAL A 80 -3.21 -11.40 -17.63
CA VAL A 80 -2.40 -12.57 -18.01
C VAL A 80 -1.10 -12.14 -18.71
N ILE A 81 -1.20 -11.19 -19.66
CA ILE A 81 -0.04 -10.65 -20.37
C ILE A 81 0.94 -9.98 -19.38
N VAL A 82 0.43 -9.13 -18.48
CA VAL A 82 1.27 -8.40 -17.52
C VAL A 82 1.95 -9.35 -16.54
N MET A 83 1.23 -10.34 -16.01
CA MET A 83 1.77 -11.33 -15.09
C MET A 83 2.85 -12.19 -15.76
N MET A 84 2.65 -12.58 -17.02
CA MET A 84 3.64 -13.35 -17.79
C MET A 84 4.94 -12.57 -18.00
N GLY A 85 4.87 -11.28 -18.34
CA GLY A 85 6.06 -10.43 -18.52
C GLY A 85 6.80 -10.08 -17.23
N ARG A 86 6.24 -10.37 -16.04
CA ARG A 86 6.87 -10.13 -14.73
C ARG A 86 7.49 -11.38 -14.10
N VAL A 87 7.21 -12.56 -14.65
CA VAL A 87 7.77 -13.84 -14.19
C VAL A 87 9.07 -14.12 -14.96
N PRO A 88 10.21 -14.40 -14.29
CA PRO A 88 11.49 -14.67 -14.96
C PRO A 88 11.45 -15.83 -15.98
N LEU A 89 10.56 -16.81 -15.77
CA LEU A 89 10.31 -17.91 -16.71
C LEU A 89 9.47 -17.52 -17.93
N GLY A 90 8.75 -16.39 -17.88
CA GLY A 90 7.89 -15.92 -18.97
C GLY A 90 8.68 -15.41 -20.17
N GLU A 91 9.84 -14.79 -19.92
CA GLU A 91 10.73 -14.25 -20.95
C GLU A 91 11.38 -15.35 -21.79
N TYR A 92 11.65 -16.51 -21.18
CA TYR A 92 12.15 -17.71 -21.88
C TYR A 92 11.12 -18.36 -22.80
N LEU A 93 9.81 -18.20 -22.53
CA LEU A 93 8.73 -18.80 -23.32
C LEU A 93 8.22 -17.86 -24.42
N ILE A 94 8.11 -16.56 -24.14
CA ILE A 94 7.66 -15.54 -25.10
C ILE A 94 8.46 -14.25 -24.90
N PRO A 95 9.47 -13.96 -25.74
CA PRO A 95 10.34 -12.79 -25.60
C PRO A 95 9.60 -11.44 -25.67
N LEU A 96 8.45 -11.39 -26.36
CA LEU A 96 7.65 -10.18 -26.54
C LEU A 96 6.78 -9.82 -25.31
N SER A 97 6.64 -10.73 -24.35
CA SER A 97 5.75 -10.55 -23.20
C SER A 97 6.25 -9.49 -22.20
N GLY A 98 7.57 -9.33 -22.08
CA GLY A 98 8.20 -8.34 -21.20
C GLY A 98 7.95 -6.90 -21.65
N ASP A 99 8.19 -6.60 -22.94
CA ASP A 99 8.07 -5.26 -23.51
C ASP A 99 6.61 -4.75 -23.49
N LEU A 100 5.65 -5.63 -23.82
CA LEU A 100 4.23 -5.30 -23.76
C LEU A 100 3.76 -5.04 -22.32
N SER A 101 4.23 -5.84 -21.35
CA SER A 101 3.97 -5.63 -19.92
C SER A 101 4.55 -4.30 -19.44
N GLN A 102 5.78 -3.97 -19.85
CA GLN A 102 6.39 -2.68 -19.52
C GLN A 102 5.63 -1.50 -20.14
N TRP A 103 5.19 -1.60 -21.39
CA TRP A 103 4.39 -0.55 -22.03
C TRP A 103 3.06 -0.32 -21.29
N ILE A 104 2.34 -1.38 -20.92
CA ILE A 104 1.10 -1.27 -20.13
C ILE A 104 1.36 -0.56 -18.79
N LEU A 105 2.46 -0.88 -18.11
CA LEU A 105 2.77 -0.30 -16.80
C LEU A 105 3.30 1.14 -16.89
N ASN A 106 4.11 1.44 -17.89
CA ASN A 106 4.77 2.75 -18.01
C ASN A 106 3.90 3.80 -18.70
N VAL A 107 3.01 3.40 -19.61
CA VAL A 107 2.13 4.31 -20.33
C VAL A 107 0.75 4.34 -19.69
N LEU A 108 0.04 3.20 -19.65
CA LEU A 108 -1.36 3.16 -19.22
C LEU A 108 -1.48 3.35 -17.70
N ASN A 109 -0.77 2.54 -16.91
CA ASN A 109 -0.86 2.63 -15.44
C ASN A 109 -0.33 3.98 -14.93
N ALA A 110 0.81 4.47 -15.45
CA ALA A 110 1.33 5.79 -15.07
C ALA A 110 0.35 6.94 -15.37
N SER A 111 -0.35 6.89 -16.50
CA SER A 111 -1.36 7.90 -16.88
C SER A 111 -2.57 7.84 -15.97
N VAL A 112 -3.11 6.65 -15.72
CA VAL A 112 -4.27 6.45 -14.83
C VAL A 112 -3.94 6.90 -13.40
N ARG A 113 -2.77 6.54 -12.88
CA ARG A 113 -2.33 6.95 -11.55
C ARG A 113 -2.30 8.47 -11.41
N ARG A 114 -1.79 9.18 -12.42
CA ARG A 114 -1.77 10.65 -12.45
C ARG A 114 -3.18 11.24 -12.50
N ALA A 115 -4.07 10.68 -13.32
CA ALA A 115 -5.46 11.12 -13.38
C ALA A 115 -6.19 10.94 -12.04
N ILE A 116 -6.01 9.80 -11.38
CA ILE A 116 -6.57 9.54 -10.04
C ILE A 116 -6.03 10.55 -9.03
N LEU A 117 -4.72 10.80 -9.02
CA LEU A 117 -4.12 11.77 -8.10
C LEU A 117 -4.69 13.19 -8.28
N ILE A 118 -4.89 13.62 -9.53
CA ILE A 118 -5.51 14.92 -9.84
C ILE A 118 -6.98 14.94 -9.41
N GLY A 119 -7.72 13.86 -9.67
CA GLY A 119 -9.13 13.76 -9.27
C GLY A 119 -9.32 13.78 -7.75
N VAL A 120 -8.49 13.02 -7.02
CA VAL A 120 -8.52 12.97 -5.56
C VAL A 120 -8.11 14.31 -4.95
N SER A 121 -7.07 14.97 -5.48
CA SER A 121 -6.64 16.27 -4.96
C SER A 121 -7.72 17.34 -5.16
N LEU A 122 -8.33 17.42 -6.35
CA LEU A 122 -9.45 18.33 -6.61
C LEU A 122 -10.66 18.01 -5.73
N GLY A 123 -11.00 16.73 -5.56
CA GLY A 123 -12.09 16.30 -4.67
C GLY A 123 -11.84 16.71 -3.21
N THR A 124 -10.60 16.61 -2.74
CA THR A 124 -10.20 17.04 -1.39
C THR A 124 -10.28 18.56 -1.22
N VAL A 125 -9.90 19.33 -2.25
CA VAL A 125 -10.05 20.80 -2.25
C VAL A 125 -11.53 21.18 -2.22
N ALA A 126 -12.37 20.53 -3.03
CA ALA A 126 -13.81 20.78 -3.03
C ALA A 126 -14.46 20.46 -1.68
N LEU A 127 -14.10 19.33 -1.06
CA LEU A 127 -14.53 18.97 0.30
C LEU A 127 -14.11 20.05 1.31
N SER A 128 -12.86 20.50 1.25
CA SER A 128 -12.33 21.54 2.15
C SER A 128 -13.12 22.84 2.03
N ILE A 129 -13.49 23.24 0.80
CA ILE A 129 -14.34 24.40 0.54
C ILE A 129 -15.73 24.21 1.17
N LYS A 130 -16.36 23.04 0.99
CA LYS A 130 -17.69 22.75 1.59
C LYS A 130 -17.67 22.80 3.12
N ILE A 131 -16.57 22.39 3.73
CA ILE A 131 -16.36 22.48 5.19
C ILE A 131 -16.22 23.95 5.62
N ILE A 132 -15.38 24.75 4.95
CA ILE A 132 -15.17 26.17 5.28
C ILE A 132 -16.47 26.97 5.16
N PHE A 133 -17.26 26.75 4.11
CA PHE A 133 -18.55 27.41 3.91
C PHE A 133 -19.69 26.82 4.77
N GLY A 134 -19.41 25.84 5.64
CA GLY A 134 -20.39 25.26 6.56
C GLY A 134 -21.52 24.50 5.89
N MET A 135 -21.39 24.16 4.60
CA MET A 135 -22.36 23.35 3.87
C MET A 135 -22.32 21.88 4.30
N GLU A 136 -21.15 21.39 4.72
CA GLU A 136 -21.01 20.08 5.35
C GLU A 136 -20.89 20.20 6.87
N ARG A 137 -22.02 20.08 7.56
CA ARG A 137 -22.09 20.08 9.04
C ARG A 137 -21.67 18.76 9.70
N SER A 138 -21.32 17.74 8.91
CA SER A 138 -21.08 16.37 9.39
C SER A 138 -19.90 16.25 10.36
N TYR A 139 -18.96 17.21 10.38
CA TYR A 139 -17.84 17.22 11.34
C TYR A 139 -18.14 17.92 12.67
N LEU A 140 -19.28 18.61 12.81
CA LEU A 140 -19.60 19.43 13.99
C LEU A 140 -20.47 18.74 15.05
N GLY A 141 -20.76 17.44 14.93
CA GLY A 141 -21.41 16.68 16.02
C GLY A 141 -22.75 17.25 16.52
N GLY A 142 -23.46 18.00 15.67
CA GLY A 142 -24.70 18.70 16.03
C GLY A 142 -25.94 17.86 15.81
N GLY A 143 -26.01 16.69 16.46
CA GLY A 143 -27.23 15.92 16.63
C GLY A 143 -27.50 15.78 18.11
N LYS A 144 -28.29 16.69 18.68
CA LYS A 144 -28.88 16.53 20.01
C LYS A 144 -29.89 15.38 19.92
N GLU A 145 -29.51 14.23 20.44
CA GLU A 145 -30.27 13.55 21.49
C GLU A 145 -29.39 13.52 22.75
#